data_AF-A0A2E2YA20-F1
#
_entry.id   AF-A0A2E2YA20-F1
#
_cell.length_a   1.000
_cell.length_b   1.000
_cell.length_c   1.000
_cell.angle_alpha   90.00
_cell.angle_beta   90.00
_cell.angle_gamma   90.00
#
_symmetry.space_group_name_H-M   'P 1'
#
loop_
_entity.id
_entity.type
_entity.pdbx_description
1 polymer ?
#
loop_
_entity_poly.entity_id
_entity_poly.type
_entity_poly.pdbx_seq_one_letter_code
_entity_poly.pdbx_strand_id
1 'polypeptide(L)'
;MQTSKSNTRGLTSLDELIEVKYGKHGTATRDKFETDALAFRLGEMLKQARKDVGITQEQLANRTGTKKSYISRIERGLSDIQMSTYYKLITTGLGRQLNISIESMEHI
;
A
#
# COMPACT_ATOMS: atom_id res chain seq x y z
N MET A 1 -23.34 3.12 20.90
CA MET A 1 -22.21 2.82 21.81
C MET A 1 -21.35 4.07 21.84
N GLN A 2 -21.40 4.84 22.93
CA GLN A 2 -20.65 6.10 23.05
C GLN A 2 -19.18 5.75 23.31
N THR A 3 -18.27 6.08 22.39
CA THR A 3 -16.84 5.94 22.64
C THR A 3 -16.36 7.13 23.46
N SER A 4 -15.92 6.82 24.68
CA SER A 4 -15.37 7.74 25.66
C SER A 4 -14.16 8.50 25.08
N LYS A 5 -14.28 9.84 24.97
CA LYS A 5 -13.16 10.74 24.71
C LYS A 5 -12.18 10.64 25.88
N SER A 6 -11.09 9.89 25.68
CA SER A 6 -9.96 9.86 26.59
C SER A 6 -9.22 11.20 26.51
N ASN A 7 -9.05 11.83 27.67
CA ASN A 7 -8.38 13.11 27.87
C ASN A 7 -6.86 12.96 27.73
N THR A 8 -6.30 13.20 26.55
CA THR A 8 -4.85 13.23 26.29
C THR A 8 -4.38 14.66 26.06
N ARG A 9 -3.98 15.33 27.15
CA ARG A 9 -3.34 16.65 27.09
C ARG A 9 -1.97 16.52 26.40
N GLY A 10 -1.89 16.94 25.14
CA GLY A 10 -0.62 17.13 24.41
C GLY A 10 -0.24 16.05 23.38
N LEU A 11 -1.12 15.10 23.06
CA LEU A 11 -0.88 14.14 21.97
C LEU A 11 -1.52 14.66 20.68
N THR A 12 -0.69 14.95 19.68
CA THR A 12 -1.12 15.24 18.31
C THR A 12 -1.59 13.95 17.64
N SER A 13 -2.75 13.97 16.97
CA SER A 13 -3.23 12.80 16.24
C SER A 13 -2.32 12.49 15.05
N LEU A 14 -2.35 11.24 14.54
CA LEU A 14 -1.56 10.89 13.35
C LEU A 14 -1.97 11.77 12.16
N ASP A 15 -3.27 12.05 12.00
CA ASP A 15 -3.78 12.92 10.94
C ASP A 15 -3.31 14.36 11.11
N GLU A 16 -3.34 14.91 12.33
CA GLU A 16 -2.80 16.24 12.62
C GLU A 16 -1.30 16.32 12.32
N LEU A 17 -0.52 15.30 12.71
CA LEU A 17 0.91 15.27 12.44
C LEU A 17 1.21 15.21 10.94
N ILE A 18 0.41 14.45 10.20
CA ILE A 18 0.53 14.37 8.75
C ILE A 18 0.12 15.69 8.10
N GLU A 19 -0.96 16.32 8.54
CA GLU A 19 -1.36 17.64 8.05
C GLU A 19 -0.25 18.68 8.29
N VAL A 20 0.36 18.69 9.47
CA VAL A 20 1.49 19.58 9.80
C VAL A 20 2.69 19.35 8.88
N LYS A 21 2.99 18.11 8.52
CA LYS A 21 4.18 17.77 7.71
C LYS A 21 3.94 17.84 6.20
N TYR A 22 2.75 17.49 5.75
CA TYR A 22 2.44 17.22 4.34
C TYR A 22 1.25 18.04 3.81
N GLY A 23 0.63 18.87 4.65
CA GLY A 23 -0.49 19.72 4.28
C GLY A 23 -1.84 19.03 4.41
N LYS A 24 -2.89 19.85 4.24
CA LYS A 24 -4.30 19.41 4.25
C LYS A 24 -4.63 18.52 3.06
N HIS A 25 -5.72 17.77 3.17
CA HIS A 25 -6.32 17.06 2.05
C HIS A 25 -6.57 17.97 0.84
N GLY A 26 -6.31 17.46 -0.36
CA GLY A 26 -6.44 18.20 -1.62
C GLY A 26 -5.26 19.12 -1.94
N THR A 27 -4.20 19.11 -1.13
CA THR A 27 -2.93 19.78 -1.48
C THR A 27 -2.03 18.82 -2.24
N ALA A 28 -1.28 19.32 -3.23
CA ALA A 28 -0.37 18.47 -4.02
C ALA A 28 0.65 17.69 -3.16
N THR A 29 1.10 18.27 -2.05
CA THR A 29 2.02 17.60 -1.11
C THR A 29 1.33 16.44 -0.39
N ARG A 30 0.08 16.61 0.04
CA ARG A 30 -0.73 15.57 0.68
C ARG A 30 -1.09 14.47 -0.30
N ASP A 31 -1.50 14.82 -1.52
CA ASP A 31 -1.85 13.85 -2.57
C ASP A 31 -0.65 12.97 -2.94
N LYS A 32 0.55 13.58 -3.04
CA LYS A 32 1.79 12.84 -3.26
C LYS A 32 2.09 11.90 -2.09
N PHE A 33 1.96 12.38 -0.84
CA PHE A 33 2.16 11.55 0.34
C PHE A 33 1.20 10.35 0.36
N GLU A 34 -0.07 10.57 0.06
CA GLU A 34 -1.09 9.51 0.04
C GLU A 34 -0.82 8.48 -1.07
N THR A 35 -0.38 8.95 -2.25
CA THR A 35 0.02 8.08 -3.37
C THR A 35 1.24 7.23 -3.00
N ASP A 36 2.28 7.84 -2.43
CA ASP A 36 3.49 7.13 -1.98
C ASP A 36 3.15 6.12 -0.85
N ALA A 37 2.26 6.50 0.07
CA ALA A 37 1.79 5.63 1.15
C ALA A 37 0.95 4.44 0.63
N LEU A 38 0.16 4.65 -0.43
CA LEU A 38 -0.56 3.56 -1.11
C LEU A 38 0.41 2.61 -1.78
N ALA A 39 1.41 3.12 -2.53
CA ALA A 39 2.42 2.30 -3.18
C ALA A 39 3.21 1.45 -2.17
N PHE A 40 3.59 2.05 -1.03
CA PHE A 40 4.23 1.33 0.07
C PHE A 40 3.35 0.20 0.62
N ARG A 41 2.07 0.48 0.92
CA ARG A 41 1.12 -0.53 1.42
C ARG A 41 0.97 -1.69 0.45
N LEU A 42 0.78 -1.43 -0.84
CA LEU A 42 0.66 -2.46 -1.87
C LEU A 42 1.94 -3.30 -1.98
N GLY A 43 3.11 -2.68 -1.87
CA GLY A 43 4.41 -3.35 -1.86
C GLY A 43 4.57 -4.31 -0.68
N GLU A 44 4.24 -3.86 0.53
CA GLU A 44 4.28 -4.72 1.72
C GLU A 44 3.24 -5.83 1.67
N MET A 45 2.02 -5.58 1.19
CA MET A 45 1.00 -6.61 0.99
C MET A 45 1.49 -7.72 0.03
N LEU A 46 2.11 -7.35 -1.08
CA LEU A 46 2.69 -8.31 -2.03
C LEU A 46 3.80 -9.15 -1.37
N LYS A 47 4.70 -8.49 -0.65
CA LYS A 47 5.83 -9.11 0.04
C LYS A 47 5.37 -10.11 1.10
N GLN A 48 4.34 -9.77 1.88
CA GLN A 48 3.75 -10.70 2.86
C GLN A 48 3.10 -11.88 2.16
N ALA A 49 2.23 -11.64 1.18
CA ALA A 49 1.59 -12.72 0.42
C ALA A 49 2.61 -13.66 -0.24
N ARG A 50 3.74 -13.12 -0.73
CA ARG A 50 4.86 -13.90 -1.26
C ARG A 50 5.53 -14.78 -0.19
N LYS A 51 5.77 -14.22 1.00
CA LYS A 51 6.35 -14.96 2.12
C LYS A 51 5.42 -16.08 2.60
N ASP A 52 4.13 -15.82 2.66
CA ASP A 52 3.13 -16.82 3.08
C ASP A 52 3.12 -18.06 2.17
N VAL A 53 3.32 -17.87 0.86
CA VAL A 53 3.42 -19.00 -0.08
C VAL A 53 4.84 -19.57 -0.17
N GLY A 54 5.79 -19.03 0.61
CA GLY A 54 7.13 -19.58 0.77
C GLY A 54 8.08 -19.42 -0.42
N ILE A 55 7.86 -18.45 -1.31
CA ILE A 55 8.70 -18.27 -2.51
C ILE A 55 9.62 -17.05 -2.43
N THR A 56 10.74 -17.10 -3.15
CA THR A 56 11.67 -15.98 -3.28
C THR A 56 11.19 -14.94 -4.31
N GLN A 57 11.78 -13.74 -4.28
CA GLN A 57 11.51 -12.72 -5.30
C GLN A 57 11.87 -13.21 -6.71
N GLU A 58 12.93 -14.01 -6.84
CA GLU A 58 13.35 -14.61 -8.13
C GLU A 58 12.30 -15.58 -8.65
N GLN A 59 11.76 -16.43 -7.78
CA GLN A 59 10.72 -17.39 -8.15
C GLN A 59 9.43 -16.68 -8.56
N LEU A 60 9.02 -15.64 -7.84
CA LEU A 60 7.87 -14.82 -8.24
C LEU A 60 8.10 -14.15 -9.60
N ALA A 61 9.31 -13.63 -9.82
CA ALA A 61 9.69 -13.02 -11.09
C ALA A 61 9.60 -14.01 -12.25
N ASN A 62 10.15 -15.21 -12.08
CA ASN A 62 10.11 -16.28 -13.08
C ASN A 62 8.69 -16.73 -13.41
N ARG A 63 7.83 -16.91 -12.39
CA ARG A 63 6.42 -17.30 -12.59
C ARG A 63 5.61 -16.29 -13.39
N THR A 64 5.99 -15.02 -13.32
CA THR A 64 5.23 -13.93 -13.94
C THR A 64 5.91 -13.32 -15.17
N GLY A 65 7.08 -13.84 -15.56
CA GLY A 65 7.84 -13.34 -16.70
C GLY A 65 8.32 -11.90 -16.48
N THR A 66 8.76 -11.58 -15.27
CA THR A 66 9.32 -10.25 -14.94
C THR A 66 10.73 -10.37 -14.36
N LYS A 67 11.34 -9.24 -14.00
CA LYS A 67 12.69 -9.19 -13.43
C LYS A 67 12.63 -9.19 -11.91
N LYS A 68 13.51 -9.93 -11.23
CA LYS A 68 13.66 -9.88 -9.77
C LYS A 68 13.87 -8.45 -9.24
N SER A 69 14.65 -7.64 -9.94
CA SER A 69 14.87 -6.23 -9.59
C SER A 69 13.57 -5.41 -9.60
N TYR A 70 12.63 -5.75 -10.49
CA TYR A 70 11.32 -5.11 -10.54
C TYR A 70 10.45 -5.52 -9.35
N ILE A 71 10.38 -6.82 -9.02
CA ILE A 71 9.71 -7.31 -7.80
C ILE A 71 10.27 -6.60 -6.55
N SER A 72 11.60 -6.50 -6.45
CA SER A 72 12.27 -5.82 -5.34
C SER A 72 11.93 -4.33 -5.24
N ARG A 73 11.74 -3.62 -6.36
CA ARG A 73 11.30 -2.22 -6.34
C ARG A 73 9.84 -2.09 -5.89
N ILE A 74 8.97 -2.97 -6.38
CA ILE A 74 7.55 -3.00 -5.99
C ILE A 74 7.43 -3.25 -4.49
N GLU A 75 8.09 -4.27 -3.96
CA GLU A 75 8.06 -4.63 -2.53
C GLU A 75 8.63 -3.55 -1.59
N ARG A 76 9.33 -2.55 -2.14
CA ARG A 76 9.85 -1.39 -1.39
C ARG A 76 9.03 -0.12 -1.61
N GLY A 77 7.96 -0.17 -2.39
CA GLY A 77 7.18 1.02 -2.78
C GLY A 77 7.94 1.98 -3.71
N LEU A 78 9.02 1.54 -4.36
CA LEU A 78 9.88 2.37 -5.22
C LEU A 78 9.55 2.21 -6.71
N SER A 79 8.35 1.72 -7.02
CA SER A 79 7.87 1.60 -8.39
C SER A 79 6.40 1.94 -8.43
N ASP A 80 6.05 2.76 -9.41
CA ASP A 80 4.69 2.78 -9.91
C ASP A 80 4.43 1.44 -10.62
N ILE A 81 3.39 0.73 -10.20
CA ILE A 81 3.04 -0.59 -10.73
C ILE A 81 1.68 -0.50 -11.40
N GLN A 82 1.62 -0.92 -12.66
CA GLN A 82 0.35 -1.03 -13.36
C GLN A 82 -0.53 -2.08 -12.68
N MET A 83 -1.82 -1.79 -12.53
CA MET A 83 -2.77 -2.70 -11.89
C MET A 83 -2.83 -4.07 -12.56
N SER A 84 -2.71 -4.14 -13.88
CA SER A 84 -2.63 -5.41 -14.63
C SER A 84 -1.45 -6.28 -14.19
N THR A 85 -0.31 -5.66 -13.95
CA THR A 85 0.90 -6.32 -13.44
C THR A 85 0.70 -6.77 -12.00
N TYR A 86 0.17 -5.91 -11.12
CA TYR A 86 -0.11 -6.30 -9.74
C TYR A 86 -1.08 -7.48 -9.67
N TYR A 87 -2.16 -7.44 -10.46
CA TYR A 87 -3.10 -8.54 -10.61
C TYR A 87 -2.42 -9.84 -11.06
N LYS A 88 -1.54 -9.79 -12.07
CA LYS A 88 -0.76 -10.96 -12.53
C LYS A 88 0.17 -11.51 -11.44
N LEU A 89 0.80 -10.65 -10.64
CA LEU A 89 1.66 -11.07 -9.52
C LEU A 89 0.86 -11.84 -8.49
N ILE A 90 -0.33 -11.35 -8.11
CA ILE A 90 -1.18 -12.02 -7.12
C ILE A 90 -1.75 -13.33 -7.68
N THR A 91 -2.32 -13.31 -8.89
CA THR A 91 -3.01 -14.47 -9.47
C THR A 91 -2.05 -15.52 -10.01
N THR A 92 -1.28 -15.19 -11.05
CA THR A 92 -0.33 -16.13 -11.68
C THR A 92 0.89 -16.39 -10.81
N GLY A 93 1.42 -15.36 -10.15
CA GLY A 93 2.65 -15.47 -9.36
C GLY A 93 2.47 -16.19 -8.04
N LEU A 94 1.43 -15.81 -7.29
CA LEU A 94 1.18 -16.31 -5.94
C LEU A 94 0.04 -17.32 -5.85
N GLY A 95 -0.78 -17.50 -6.89
CA GLY A 95 -1.93 -18.40 -6.86
C GLY A 95 -3.04 -17.90 -5.93
N ARG A 96 -3.16 -16.58 -5.74
CA ARG A 96 -4.14 -15.94 -4.85
C ARG A 96 -5.16 -15.13 -5.64
N GLN A 97 -6.25 -14.75 -4.97
CA GLN A 97 -7.25 -13.84 -5.53
C GLN A 97 -7.01 -12.41 -5.02
N LEU A 98 -7.19 -11.42 -5.92
CA LEU A 98 -7.14 -10.01 -5.57
C LEU A 98 -8.58 -9.48 -5.50
N ASN A 99 -8.99 -9.00 -4.32
CA ASN A 99 -10.26 -8.30 -4.12
C ASN A 99 -9.97 -6.82 -3.92
N ILE A 100 -10.70 -5.96 -4.64
CA ILE A 100 -10.60 -4.50 -4.56
C ILE A 100 -12.00 -3.98 -4.25
N SER A 101 -12.11 -3.20 -3.19
CA SER A 101 -13.31 -2.45 -2.83
C SER A 101 -13.06 -0.96 -2.98
N ILE A 102 -14.12 -0.23 -3.37
CA ILE A 102 -14.15 1.22 -3.33
C ILE A 102 -15.15 1.59 -2.24
N GLU A 103 -14.68 2.30 -1.24
CA GLU A 103 -15.50 2.75 -0.11
C GLU A 103 -15.87 4.22 -0.32
N SER A 104 -17.10 4.57 0.02
CA SER A 104 -17.51 5.97 0.09
C SER A 104 -16.76 6.66 1.22
N MET A 105 -16.14 7.80 0.96
CA MET A 105 -15.71 8.68 2.04
C MET A 105 -16.95 9.39 2.59
N GLU A 106 -17.12 9.45 3.91
CA GLU A 106 -18.15 10.31 4.50
C GLU A 106 -17.91 11.75 4.06
N HIS A 107 -18.97 12.42 3.61
CA HIS A 107 -18.93 13.81 3.17
C HIS A 107 -18.47 14.71 4.32
N ILE A 108 -17.42 15.51 4.08
CA ILE A 108 -17.14 16.73 4.84
C ILE A 108 -18.24 17.75 4.54
#